data_AF-A0A7Y3GGT7-F1
#
_entry.id   AF-A0A7Y3GGT7-F1
#
_cell.length_a   1.000
_cell.length_b   1.000
_cell.length_c   1.000
_cell.angle_alpha   90.00
_cell.angle_beta   90.00
_cell.angle_gamma   90.00
#
_symmetry.space_group_name_H-M   'P 1'
#
loop_
_entity.id
_entity.type
_entity.pdbx_description
1 polymer ?
#
loop_
_entity_poly.entity_id
_entity_poly.type
_entity_poly.pdbx_seq_one_letter_code
_entity_poly.pdbx_strand_id
1 'polypeptide(L)'
;MKSYIEKIKQVSERLLKECKVDSVIGFRKGTVPMMNEPYIARTPQEVQNFVWDSNCGINLANYLTDRKEKIGIIAKGCDSRNIVTHIIENKIKREQLVIIGVPCKGMIDRRKINSMFEGEISHVTE
;
A
#
# COMPACT_ATOMS: atom_id res chain seq x y z
N MET A 1 19.70 -3.15 -1.33
CA MET A 1 18.97 -2.03 -1.96
C MET A 1 18.29 -1.27 -0.82
N LYS A 2 18.56 0.03 -0.58
CA LYS A 2 17.94 0.75 0.55
C LYS A 2 16.43 0.66 0.39
N SER A 3 15.81 -0.17 1.21
CA SER A 3 14.44 -0.60 1.03
C SER A 3 13.54 0.62 1.15
N TYR A 4 12.71 0.87 0.12
CA TYR A 4 11.76 2.00 0.15
C TYR A 4 10.89 1.96 1.41
N ILE A 5 10.76 0.78 2.04
CA ILE A 5 10.00 0.59 3.28
C ILE A 5 10.47 1.50 4.41
N GLU A 6 11.76 1.75 4.59
CA GLU A 6 12.26 2.58 5.70
C GLU A 6 11.74 4.01 5.54
N LYS A 7 11.82 4.56 4.32
CA LYS A 7 11.29 5.89 4.01
C LYS A 7 9.77 5.93 4.07
N ILE A 8 9.09 4.89 3.59
CA ILE A 8 7.63 4.76 3.69
C ILE A 8 7.21 4.83 5.15
N LYS A 9 7.85 4.03 6.02
CA LYS A 9 7.58 4.01 7.45
C LYS A 9 7.85 5.36 8.09
N GLN A 10 9.02 5.95 7.83
CA GLN A 10 9.39 7.27 8.35
C GLN A 10 8.37 8.36 7.98
N VAL A 11 7.96 8.43 6.71
CA VAL A 11 6.98 9.42 6.24
C VAL A 11 5.61 9.17 6.85
N SER A 12 5.18 7.91 6.91
CA SER A 12 3.87 7.53 7.46
C SER A 12 3.78 7.83 8.96
N GLU A 13 4.81 7.48 9.73
CA GLU A 13 4.91 7.82 11.14
C GLU A 13 4.85 9.32 11.37
N ARG A 14 5.60 10.10 10.57
CA ARG A 14 5.61 11.56 10.68
C ARG A 14 4.20 12.12 10.44
N LEU A 15 3.51 11.66 9.40
CA LEU A 15 2.16 12.14 9.08
C LEU A 15 1.15 11.85 10.20
N LEU A 16 1.24 10.68 10.85
CA LEU A 16 0.40 10.32 11.99
C LEU A 16 0.79 11.10 13.26
N LYS A 17 2.09 11.24 13.57
CA LYS A 17 2.58 12.00 14.74
C LYS A 17 2.23 13.48 14.66
N GLU A 18 2.27 14.06 13.46
CA GLU A 18 1.90 15.46 13.21
C GLU A 18 0.38 15.65 13.04
N CYS A 19 -0.44 14.61 13.23
CA CYS A 19 -1.89 14.61 13.01
C CYS A 19 -2.31 15.19 11.64
N LYS A 20 -1.47 15.02 10.62
CA LYS A 20 -1.75 15.50 9.26
C LYS A 20 -2.76 14.62 8.53
N VAL A 21 -2.90 13.38 8.97
CA VAL A 21 -3.84 12.36 8.51
C VAL A 21 -4.31 11.56 9.72
N ASP A 22 -5.51 11.02 9.64
CA ASP A 22 -6.11 10.16 10.68
C ASP A 22 -5.70 8.69 10.51
N SER A 23 -5.30 8.30 9.30
CA SER A 23 -4.80 6.96 9.00
C SER A 23 -3.88 6.94 7.79
N VAL A 24 -3.07 5.89 7.66
CA VAL A 24 -2.25 5.61 6.47
C VAL A 24 -2.59 4.23 5.91
N ILE A 25 -2.90 4.16 4.61
CA ILE A 25 -3.16 2.94 3.87
C ILE A 25 -1.87 2.48 3.18
N GLY A 26 -1.47 1.24 3.47
CA GLY A 26 -0.30 0.57 2.94
C GLY A 26 -0.52 -0.92 2.75
N PHE A 27 0.57 -1.68 2.78
CA PHE A 27 0.55 -3.14 2.69
C PHE A 27 1.15 -3.76 3.94
N ARG A 28 0.66 -4.92 4.36
CA ARG A 28 1.33 -5.81 5.32
C ARG A 28 1.51 -7.21 4.71
N LYS A 29 2.33 -8.06 5.36
CA LYS A 29 2.36 -9.49 5.00
C LYS A 29 0.99 -10.10 5.23
N GLY A 30 0.43 -10.75 4.21
CA GLY A 30 -0.76 -11.57 4.35
C GLY A 30 -0.42 -12.97 4.87
N THR A 31 -1.44 -13.81 4.99
CA THR A 31 -1.31 -15.21 5.43
C THR A 31 -0.89 -16.17 4.32
N VAL A 32 -1.05 -15.76 3.06
CA VAL A 32 -0.71 -16.56 1.88
C VAL A 32 0.57 -16.01 1.23
N PRO A 33 1.56 -16.87 0.90
CA PRO A 33 2.77 -16.42 0.21
C PRO A 33 2.46 -15.64 -1.07
N MET A 34 3.23 -14.57 -1.28
CA MET A 34 3.07 -13.64 -2.41
C MET A 34 1.73 -12.87 -2.42
N MET A 35 0.99 -12.86 -1.32
CA MET A 35 -0.23 -12.06 -1.16
C MET A 35 -0.07 -11.08 -0.02
N ASN A 36 0.63 -9.97 -0.29
CA ASN A 36 0.59 -8.85 0.64
C ASN A 36 -0.79 -8.23 0.59
N GLU A 37 -1.33 -7.91 1.76
CA GLU A 37 -2.70 -7.42 1.89
C GLU A 37 -2.75 -5.94 2.30
N PRO A 38 -3.81 -5.22 1.94
CA PRO A 38 -4.00 -3.83 2.34
C PRO A 38 -4.09 -3.71 3.85
N TYR A 39 -3.40 -2.72 4.41
CA TYR A 39 -3.38 -2.47 5.84
C TYR A 39 -3.54 -0.99 6.13
N ILE A 40 -4.28 -0.69 7.19
CA ILE A 40 -4.60 0.67 7.59
C ILE A 40 -3.99 0.90 8.97
N ALA A 41 -2.92 1.67 9.01
CA ALA A 41 -2.30 2.10 10.24
C ALA A 41 -2.96 3.38 10.75
N ARG A 42 -3.45 3.39 11.99
CA ARG A 42 -4.01 4.57 12.68
C ARG A 42 -3.07 5.13 13.74
N THR A 43 -2.06 4.36 14.12
CA THR A 43 -1.04 4.78 15.09
C THR A 43 0.36 4.72 14.48
N PRO A 44 1.31 5.56 14.93
CA PRO A 44 2.70 5.48 14.45
C PRO A 44 3.34 4.09 14.68
N GLN A 45 2.91 3.36 15.71
CA GLN A 45 3.42 2.02 16.01
C GLN A 45 2.94 1.00 14.98
N GLU A 46 1.69 1.10 14.52
CA GLU A 46 1.13 0.20 13.51
C GLU A 46 1.86 0.30 12.15
N VAL A 47 2.49 1.43 11.85
CA VAL A 47 3.30 1.63 10.63
C VAL A 47 4.42 0.60 10.52
N GLN A 48 4.88 0.03 11.64
CA GLN A 48 5.90 -1.01 11.62
C GLN A 48 5.46 -2.31 10.95
N ASN A 49 4.16 -2.55 10.83
CA ASN A 49 3.59 -3.68 10.09
C ASN A 49 3.66 -3.49 8.57
N PHE A 50 4.02 -2.29 8.10
CA PHE A 50 4.12 -2.08 6.66
C PHE A 50 5.24 -2.89 6.03
N VAL A 51 4.94 -3.42 4.86
CA VAL A 51 5.88 -4.03 3.95
C VAL A 51 5.81 -3.37 2.59
N TRP A 52 6.90 -3.46 1.85
CA TRP A 52 6.98 -3.00 0.48
C TRP A 52 7.90 -3.91 -0.30
N ASP A 53 7.30 -4.72 -1.18
CA ASP A 53 8.00 -5.69 -2.02
C ASP A 53 7.20 -5.90 -3.32
N SER A 54 7.68 -6.75 -4.21
CA SER A 54 7.10 -6.97 -5.55
C SER A 54 5.76 -7.73 -5.52
N ASN A 55 5.25 -8.09 -4.33
CA ASN A 55 3.95 -8.71 -4.10
C ASN A 55 2.88 -7.69 -3.65
N CYS A 56 3.21 -6.39 -3.56
CA CYS A 56 2.27 -5.31 -3.23
C CYS A 56 1.35 -4.91 -4.40
N GLY A 57 0.74 -5.90 -5.05
CA GLY A 57 0.04 -5.77 -6.33
C GLY A 57 -1.40 -5.25 -6.25
N ILE A 58 -2.04 -5.30 -5.08
CA ILE A 58 -3.42 -4.83 -4.92
C ILE A 58 -3.49 -3.32 -5.13
N ASN A 59 -4.59 -2.86 -5.74
CA ASN A 59 -4.85 -1.43 -5.88
C ASN A 59 -5.39 -0.86 -4.57
N LEU A 60 -4.59 -0.05 -3.87
CA LEU A 60 -5.00 0.55 -2.60
C LEU A 60 -6.09 1.62 -2.76
N ALA A 61 -6.28 2.19 -3.96
CA ALA A 61 -7.34 3.18 -4.20
C ALA A 61 -8.74 2.62 -3.94
N ASN A 62 -8.94 1.31 -4.11
CA ASN A 62 -10.21 0.62 -3.84
C ASN A 62 -10.67 0.79 -2.38
N TYR A 63 -9.76 1.14 -1.47
CA TYR A 63 -10.04 1.32 -0.06
C TYR A 63 -10.38 2.77 0.30
N LEU A 64 -10.47 3.70 -0.67
CA LEU A 64 -10.76 5.11 -0.41
C LEU A 64 -12.26 5.45 -0.43
N THR A 65 -13.06 4.66 -1.13
CA THR A 65 -14.48 4.96 -1.37
C THR A 65 -15.26 5.17 -0.08
N ASP A 66 -16.06 6.24 -0.05
CA ASP A 66 -16.98 6.62 1.04
C ASP A 66 -16.34 6.96 2.40
N ARG A 67 -15.00 6.98 2.48
CA ARG A 67 -14.28 7.40 3.68
C ARG A 67 -14.45 8.88 3.98
N LYS A 68 -14.38 9.23 5.28
CA LYS A 68 -14.65 10.59 5.77
C LYS A 68 -13.42 11.22 6.42
N GLU A 69 -12.53 10.40 6.94
CA GLU A 69 -11.28 10.80 7.54
C GLU A 69 -10.26 11.29 6.49
N LYS A 70 -9.19 11.92 6.97
CA LYS A 70 -8.05 12.33 6.15
C LYS A 70 -7.03 11.19 6.09
N ILE A 71 -6.62 10.82 4.89
CA ILE A 71 -5.92 9.56 4.63
C ILE A 71 -4.56 9.84 3.99
N GLY A 72 -3.51 9.27 4.57
CA GLY A 72 -2.26 9.02 3.89
C GLY A 72 -2.40 7.76 3.03
N ILE A 73 -2.04 7.79 1.76
CA ILE A 73 -2.07 6.57 0.92
C ILE A 73 -0.72 6.35 0.26
N ILE A 74 -0.15 5.16 0.45
CA ILE A 74 1.05 4.73 -0.26
C ILE A 74 0.63 4.35 -1.67
N ALA A 75 1.15 5.07 -2.67
CA ALA A 75 0.69 4.95 -4.04
C ALA A 75 1.83 4.58 -4.99
N LYS A 76 1.64 3.45 -5.69
CA LYS A 76 2.33 3.14 -6.94
C LYS A 76 1.80 4.06 -8.05
N GLY A 77 2.51 4.15 -9.17
CA GLY A 77 2.04 4.92 -10.33
C GLY A 77 0.69 4.46 -10.87
N CYS A 78 0.37 3.15 -10.81
CA CYS A 78 -0.95 2.63 -11.17
C CYS A 78 -2.04 3.03 -10.15
N ASP A 79 -1.74 2.99 -8.84
CA ASP A 79 -2.67 3.43 -7.80
C ASP A 79 -2.99 4.93 -7.98
N SER A 80 -1.99 5.76 -8.29
CA SER A 80 -2.18 7.20 -8.52
C SER A 80 -3.19 7.50 -9.64
N ARG A 81 -3.19 6.72 -10.73
CA ARG A 81 -4.19 6.87 -11.79
C ARG A 81 -5.59 6.58 -11.28
N ASN A 82 -5.75 5.54 -10.47
CA ASN A 82 -7.07 5.16 -9.95
C ASN A 82 -7.56 6.12 -8.85
N ILE A 83 -6.66 6.70 -8.05
CA ILE A 83 -6.98 7.78 -7.11
C ILE A 83 -7.60 8.96 -7.86
N VAL A 84 -7.05 9.35 -9.02
CA VAL A 84 -7.61 10.42 -9.86
C VAL A 84 -9.03 10.08 -10.32
N THR A 85 -9.27 8.85 -10.78
CA THR A 85 -10.63 8.39 -11.14
C THR A 85 -11.59 8.51 -9.96
N HIS A 86 -11.20 8.06 -8.76
CA HIS A 86 -12.04 8.15 -7.56
C HIS A 86 -12.37 9.61 -7.19
N ILE A 87 -11.44 10.54 -7.41
CA ILE A 87 -11.68 11.97 -7.20
C ILE A 87 -12.69 12.50 -8.23
N ILE A 88 -12.48 12.21 -9.52
CA ILE A 88 -13.36 12.67 -10.61
C ILE A 88 -14.79 12.12 -10.46
N GLU A 89 -14.92 10.86 -10.02
CA GLU A 89 -16.20 10.21 -9.76
C GLU A 89 -16.82 10.57 -8.41
N ASN A 90 -16.25 11.54 -7.69
CA ASN A 90 -16.72 11.99 -6.37
C ASN A 90 -16.79 10.88 -5.30
N LYS A 91 -15.97 9.83 -5.42
CA LYS A 91 -15.85 8.75 -4.42
C LYS A 91 -14.97 9.15 -3.23
N ILE A 92 -14.13 10.15 -3.40
CA ILE A 92 -13.28 10.74 -2.35
C ILE A 92 -12.94 12.20 -2.71
N LYS A 93 -12.84 13.09 -1.72
CA LYS A 93 -12.42 14.48 -1.98
C LYS A 93 -10.89 14.59 -2.02
N ARG A 94 -10.34 15.46 -2.88
CA ARG A 94 -8.89 15.64 -3.02
C ARG A 94 -8.24 16.08 -1.71
N GLU A 95 -8.91 16.92 -0.93
CA GLU A 95 -8.41 17.50 0.31
C GLU A 95 -8.29 16.45 1.43
N GLN A 96 -9.01 15.34 1.31
CA GLN A 96 -8.92 14.21 2.24
C GLN A 96 -7.63 13.39 2.04
N LEU A 97 -6.86 13.61 0.98
CA LEU A 97 -5.73 12.73 0.63
C LEU A 97 -4.35 13.39 0.76
N VAL A 98 -3.44 12.67 1.41
CA VAL A 98 -2.00 12.87 1.34
C VAL A 98 -1.39 11.66 0.62
N ILE A 99 -0.86 11.86 -0.58
CA ILE A 99 -0.36 10.77 -1.42
C ILE A 99 1.15 10.59 -1.19
N ILE A 100 1.55 9.41 -0.72
CA ILE A 100 2.95 9.00 -0.56
C ILE A 100 3.34 8.21 -1.81
N GLY A 101 3.88 8.90 -2.81
CA GLY A 101 4.31 8.27 -4.07
C GLY A 101 5.56 7.41 -3.87
N VAL A 102 5.51 6.16 -4.33
CA VAL A 102 6.64 5.22 -4.24
C VAL A 102 7.00 4.71 -5.63
N PRO A 103 8.27 4.80 -6.06
CA PRO A 103 8.73 4.20 -7.30
C PRO A 103 8.48 2.69 -7.32
N CYS A 104 7.84 2.21 -8.39
CA CYS A 104 7.50 0.80 -8.58
C CYS A 104 8.09 0.32 -9.91
N LYS A 105 8.85 -0.78 -9.89
CA LYS A 105 9.46 -1.39 -11.08
C LYS A 105 8.57 -2.43 -11.78
N GLY A 106 7.41 -2.70 -11.20
CA GLY A 106 6.50 -3.77 -11.63
C GLY A 106 6.08 -4.62 -10.43
N MET A 107 5.10 -5.49 -10.66
CA MET A 107 4.61 -6.45 -9.67
C MET A 107 4.74 -7.86 -10.25
N ILE A 108 4.97 -8.85 -9.39
CA ILE A 108 5.12 -10.24 -9.79
C ILE A 108 3.74 -10.82 -10.15
N ASP A 109 3.70 -11.62 -11.23
CA ASP A 109 2.56 -12.48 -11.53
C ASP A 109 2.67 -13.80 -10.75
N ARG A 110 1.90 -13.91 -9.67
CA ARG A 110 1.85 -15.12 -8.83
C ARG A 110 1.46 -16.37 -9.61
N ARG A 111 0.60 -16.28 -10.63
CA ARG A 111 0.19 -17.45 -11.43
C ARG A 111 1.36 -17.99 -12.23
N LYS A 112 2.15 -17.09 -12.82
CA LYS A 112 3.36 -17.46 -13.56
C LYS A 112 4.39 -18.12 -12.64
N ILE A 113 4.63 -17.56 -11.45
CA ILE A 113 5.55 -18.18 -10.48
C ILE A 113 5.04 -19.54 -10.02
N ASN A 114 3.76 -19.67 -9.67
CA ASN A 114 3.18 -20.96 -9.29
C ASN A 114 3.35 -22.02 -10.40
N SER A 115 3.25 -21.64 -11.68
CA SER A 115 3.43 -22.59 -12.79
C SER A 115 4.88 -23.09 -12.98
N MET A 116 5.85 -22.46 -12.30
CA MET A 116 7.26 -22.87 -12.36
C MET A 116 7.62 -23.99 -11.37
N PHE A 117 6.71 -24.34 -10.46
CA PHE A 117 6.93 -25.35 -9.42
C PHE A 117 5.76 -26.34 -9.40
N GLU A 118 6.06 -27.62 -9.13
CA GLU A 118 5.03 -28.66 -9.04
C GLU A 118 4.29 -28.64 -7.68
N GLY A 119 4.92 -28.08 -6.65
CA GLY A 119 4.41 -28.03 -5.28
C GLY A 119 3.88 -26.66 -4.86
N GLU A 120 3.20 -26.63 -3.71
CA GLU A 120 2.74 -25.38 -3.11
C GLU A 120 3.92 -24.53 -2.60
N ILE A 121 3.91 -23.26 -2.96
CA ILE A 121 4.88 -22.29 -2.46
C ILE A 121 4.52 -21.95 -1.01
N SER A 122 5.34 -22.40 -0.06
CA SER A 122 5.15 -22.15 1.37
C SER A 122 5.84 -20.88 1.88
N HIS A 123 6.91 -20.42 1.22
CA HIS A 123 7.68 -19.25 1.63
C HIS A 123 8.29 -18.51 0.44
N VAL A 124 8.40 -17.18 0.54
CA VAL A 124 9.02 -16.32 -0.48
C VAL A 124 9.82 -15.21 0.19
N THR A 125 11.04 -15.01 -0.28
CA THR A 125 11.97 -13.96 0.17
C THR A 125 12.37 -13.07 -1.02
N GLU A 126 12.50 -11.76 -0.78
CA GLU A 126 12.97 -10.75 -1.73
C GLU A 126 14.06 -9.88 -1.10
#